data_AF-A0A1C2HP02-F1
#
_entry.id   AF-A0A1C2HP02-F1
#
_cell.length_a   1.000
_cell.length_b   1.000
_cell.length_c   1.000
_cell.angle_alpha   90.00
_cell.angle_beta   90.00
_cell.angle_gamma   90.00
#
_symmetry.space_group_name_H-M   'P 1'
#
loop_
_entity.id
_entity.type
_entity.pdbx_description
1 polymer ?
#
loop_
_entity_poly.entity_id
_entity_poly.type
_entity_poly.pdbx_seq_one_letter_code
_entity_poly.pdbx_strand_id
1 'polypeptide(L)' 'MADDKSKASIKEQINQNLKRVYDQALNEDVPDRFKDLLAQLRAKEGGK' A
#
# COMPACT_ATOMS: atom_id res chain seq x y z
N MET A 1 -28.52 20.60 -0.85
CA MET A 1 -28.56 19.31 -0.12
C MET A 1 -28.35 18.09 -1.02
N ALA A 2 -28.65 18.13 -2.33
CA ALA A 2 -28.40 17.01 -3.25
C ALA A 2 -26.91 16.81 -3.59
N ASP A 3 -26.17 17.89 -3.86
CA ASP A 3 -24.72 17.85 -4.17
C ASP A 3 -23.85 17.23 -3.08
N ASP A 4 -24.22 17.40 -1.81
CA ASP A 4 -23.45 16.89 -0.68
C ASP A 4 -23.52 15.36 -0.59
N LYS A 5 -24.70 14.79 -0.86
CA LYS A 5 -24.89 13.33 -0.95
C LYS A 5 -24.12 12.73 -2.13
N SER A 6 -24.10 13.41 -3.27
CA SER A 6 -23.32 12.96 -4.44
C SER A 6 -21.82 12.97 -4.16
N LYS A 7 -21.30 14.02 -3.48
CA LYS A 7 -19.90 14.08 -3.05
C LYS A 7 -19.57 13.00 -2.02
N ALA A 8 -20.47 12.70 -1.08
CA ALA A 8 -20.28 11.63 -0.12
C ALA A 8 -20.19 10.25 -0.80
N SER A 9 -21.08 9.97 -1.77
CA SER A 9 -21.05 8.72 -2.54
C SER A 9 -19.76 8.58 -3.36
N ILE A 10 -19.29 9.66 -4.00
CA ILE A 10 -18.02 9.66 -4.74
C ILE A 10 -16.85 9.38 -3.80
N LYS A 11 -16.81 10.01 -2.63
CA LYS A 11 -15.76 9.75 -1.62
C LYS A 11 -15.76 8.30 -1.14
N GLU A 12 -16.93 7.70 -0.93
CA GLU A 12 -17.04 6.30 -0.54
C GLU A 12 -16.48 5.37 -1.63
N GLN A 13 -16.84 5.61 -2.89
CA GLN A 13 -16.31 4.86 -4.03
C GLN A 13 -14.79 5.00 -4.15
N ILE A 14 -14.23 6.19 -3.95
CA ILE A 14 -12.77 6.39 -3.96
C ILE A 14 -12.12 5.56 -2.85
N ASN A 15 -12.65 5.61 -1.63
CA ASN A 15 -12.14 4.82 -0.51
C ASN A 15 -12.19 3.31 -0.78
N GLN A 16 -13.30 2.82 -1.34
CA GLN A 16 -13.45 1.41 -1.70
C GLN A 16 -12.42 0.97 -2.76
N ASN A 17 -12.20 1.80 -3.77
CA ASN A 17 -11.22 1.51 -4.82
C ASN A 17 -9.79 1.52 -4.28
N LEU A 18 -9.42 2.53 -3.48
CA LEU A 18 -8.11 2.57 -2.81
C LEU A 18 -7.89 1.35 -1.94
N LYS A 19 -8.88 1.00 -1.09
CA LYS A 19 -8.79 -0.19 -0.24
C LYS A 19 -8.55 -1.45 -1.07
N ARG A 20 -9.27 -1.64 -2.17
CA ARG A 20 -9.08 -2.80 -3.06
C ARG A 20 -7.66 -2.86 -3.61
N VAL A 21 -7.13 -1.76 -4.12
CA VAL A 21 -5.77 -1.71 -4.70
C VAL A 21 -4.71 -2.02 -3.64
N TYR A 22 -4.83 -1.43 -2.45
CA TYR A 22 -3.89 -1.70 -1.36
C TYR A 22 -4.00 -3.14 -0.85
N ASP A 23 -5.20 -3.70 -0.77
CA ASP A 23 -5.40 -5.10 -0.36
C ASP A 23 -4.76 -6.07 -1.37
N GLN A 24 -4.90 -5.80 -2.67
CA GLN A 24 -4.21 -6.56 -3.72
C GLN A 24 -2.69 -6.47 -3.55
N ALA A 25 -2.15 -5.26 -3.38
CA ALA A 25 -0.71 -5.06 -3.19
C ALA A 25 -0.16 -5.71 -1.91
N LEU A 26 -0.98 -5.85 -0.86
CA LEU A 26 -0.59 -6.54 0.38
C LEU A 26 -0.53 -8.06 0.23
N ASN A 27 -1.29 -8.64 -0.71
CA ASN A 27 -1.27 -10.07 -1.00
C ASN A 27 -0.16 -10.45 -2.00
N GLU A 28 0.47 -9.48 -2.65
CA GLU A 28 1.62 -9.70 -3.52
C GLU A 28 2.90 -9.92 -2.71
N ASP A 29 3.76 -10.83 -3.17
CA ASP A 29 5.05 -11.08 -2.53
C ASP A 29 5.95 -9.84 -2.64
N VAL A 30 6.74 -9.59 -1.60
CA VAL A 30 7.64 -8.44 -1.56
C VAL A 30 8.69 -8.59 -2.67
N PRO A 31 8.85 -7.60 -3.57
CA PRO A 31 9.82 -7.68 -4.66
C PRO A 31 11.24 -8.02 -4.18
N ASP A 32 11.95 -8.87 -4.93
CA ASP A 32 13.30 -9.34 -4.60
C ASP A 32 14.29 -8.22 -4.31
N ARG A 33 14.16 -7.09 -5.03
CA ARG A 33 15.01 -5.91 -4.79
C ARG A 33 14.89 -5.37 -3.36
N PHE A 34 13.69 -5.37 -2.78
CA PHE A 34 13.51 -4.91 -1.40
C PHE A 34 14.06 -5.92 -0.40
N LYS A 35 13.88 -7.22 -0.67
CA LYS A 35 14.49 -8.29 0.14
C LYS A 35 16.01 -8.18 0.13
N ASP A 36 16.61 -7.92 -1.03
CA ASP A 36 18.05 -7.72 -1.19
C ASP A 36 18.55 -6.48 -0.43
N LEU A 37 17.85 -5.35 -0.53
CA LEU A 37 18.18 -4.14 0.25
C LEU A 37 18.11 -4.38 1.77
N LEU A 38 17.11 -5.12 2.25
CA LEU A 38 17.00 -5.50 3.66
C LEU A 38 18.16 -6.41 4.08
N ALA A 39 18.59 -7.34 3.22
CA ALA A 39 19.74 -8.18 3.47
C ALA A 39 21.04 -7.35 3.54
N GLN A 40 21.23 -6.39 2.63
CA GLN A 40 22.37 -5.47 2.65
C GLN A 40 22.41 -4.64 3.95
N LEU A 41 21.27 -4.13 4.40
CA LEU A 41 21.17 -3.39 5.67
C LEU A 41 21.57 -4.25 6.86
N ARG A 42 21.01 -5.47 6.98
CA ARG A 42 21.33 -6.40 8.08
C ARG A 42 22.80 -6.81 8.09
N ALA A 43 23.39 -7.05 6.91
CA ALA A 43 24.81 -7.37 6.79
C ALA A 43 25.70 -6.21 7.27
N LYS A 44 25.28 -4.96 7.01
CA LYS A 44 25.98 -3.76 7.49
C LYS A 44 25.85 -3.56 9.00
N GLU A 45 24.71 -3.93 9.60
CA GLU A 45 24.49 -3.84 11.04
C GLU A 45 25.18 -4.95 11.84
N GLY A 46 25.23 -6.19 11.31
CA GLY A 46 25.87 -7.34 11.95
C GLY A 46 27.39 -7.45 11.75
N GLY A 47 27.98 -6.59 10.93
CA GLY A 47 29.43 -6.52 10.66
C GLY A 47 30.19 -5.56 11.57
N LYS A 48 29.65 -5.22 12.75
CA LYS A 48 30.25 -4.31 13.71
C LYS A 48 30.62 -5.02 15.00
#